data_AF-A0A529I1S5-F1
#
_entry.id   AF-A0A529I1S5-F1
#
_cell.length_a   1.000
_cell.length_b   1.000
_cell.length_c   1.000
_cell.angle_alpha   90.00
_cell.angle_beta   90.00
_cell.angle_gamma   90.00
#
_symmetry.space_group_name_H-M   'P 1'
#
loop_
_entity.id
_entity.type
_entity.pdbx_description
1 polymer ?
#
loop_
_entity_poly.entity_id
_entity_poly.type
_entity_poly.pdbx_seq_one_letter_code
_entity_poly.pdbx_strand_id
1 'polypeptide(L)'
;VVVLLDPDSVPQPPQKVLISCFGLTVAEARLAHHISTGRKLEAIAEELGIRYETARNHLKAVFAKTQTHRQSELVALLATLANGPL
;
A
#
# COMPACT_ATOMS: atom_id res chain seq x y z
N VAL A 1 -8.84 24.25 4.23
CA VAL A 1 -8.86 23.19 3.19
C VAL A 1 -9.83 22.13 3.68
N VAL A 2 -10.98 21.97 3.03
CA VAL A 2 -11.92 20.89 3.35
C VAL A 2 -11.54 19.71 2.46
N VAL A 3 -11.03 18.64 3.06
CA VAL A 3 -10.80 17.39 2.35
C VAL A 3 -12.13 16.64 2.36
N LEU A 4 -12.78 16.54 1.20
CA LEU A 4 -13.89 15.62 0.99
C LEU A 4 -13.34 14.20 1.21
N LEU A 5 -13.62 13.64 2.38
CA LEU A 5 -13.46 12.21 2.62
C LEU A 5 -14.82 11.59 2.31
N ASP A 6 -14.93 10.95 1.16
CA ASP A 6 -16.00 9.99 0.90
C ASP A 6 -16.05 8.99 2.07
N PRO A 7 -17.15 8.94 2.86
CA PRO A 7 -17.23 8.09 4.05
C PRO A 7 -17.23 6.58 3.73
N ASP A 8 -17.35 6.23 2.45
CA ASP A 8 -17.33 4.84 1.94
C ASP A 8 -15.96 4.44 1.34
N SER A 9 -15.04 5.40 1.17
CA SER A 9 -13.70 5.09 0.67
C SER A 9 -12.82 4.57 1.80
N VAL A 10 -12.31 3.34 1.66
CA VAL A 10 -11.26 2.81 2.55
C VAL A 10 -10.11 3.83 2.52
N PRO A 11 -9.78 4.48 3.64
CA PRO A 11 -8.70 5.46 3.65
C PRO A 11 -7.40 4.75 3.29
N GLN A 12 -6.71 5.26 2.27
CA GLN A 12 -5.44 4.72 1.79
C GLN A 12 -4.31 5.67 2.18
N PRO A 13 -3.16 5.16 2.64
CA PRO A 13 -2.03 6.02 2.94
C PRO A 13 -1.49 6.63 1.64
N PRO A 14 -1.19 7.94 1.62
CA PRO A 14 -0.61 8.58 0.44
C PRO A 14 0.79 8.01 0.19
N GLN A 15 1.12 7.77 -1.08
CA GLN A 15 2.40 7.14 -1.48
C GLN A 15 3.62 7.87 -0.92
N LYS A 16 3.57 9.21 -0.83
CA LYS A 16 4.65 10.02 -0.24
C LYS A 16 4.94 9.64 1.21
N VAL A 17 3.92 9.40 2.03
CA VAL A 17 4.10 8.96 3.42
C VAL A 17 4.76 7.58 3.45
N LEU A 18 4.36 6.66 2.58
CA LEU A 18 4.98 5.33 2.51
C LEU A 18 6.46 5.39 2.13
N ILE A 19 6.81 6.26 1.17
CA ILE A 19 8.20 6.51 0.78
C ILE A 19 8.98 7.06 1.97
N SER A 20 8.48 8.09 2.64
CA SER A 20 9.19 8.76 3.74
C SER A 20 9.30 7.91 5.01
N CYS A 21 8.26 7.15 5.37
CA CYS A 21 8.24 6.34 6.59
C CYS A 21 9.02 5.03 6.46
N PHE A 22 9.03 4.41 5.29
CA PHE A 22 9.62 3.07 5.09
C PHE A 22 10.74 3.02 4.05
N GLY A 23 11.10 4.15 3.42
CA GLY A 23 12.10 4.16 2.34
C GLY A 23 11.66 3.37 1.11
N LEU A 24 10.36 3.31 0.83
CA LEU A 24 9.85 2.65 -0.37
C LEU A 24 10.28 3.40 -1.63
N THR A 25 10.53 2.67 -2.71
CA THR A 25 10.61 3.25 -4.04
C THR A 25 9.23 3.68 -4.53
N VAL A 26 9.17 4.48 -5.60
CA VAL A 26 7.88 4.90 -6.20
C VAL A 26 7.01 3.69 -6.60
N ALA A 27 7.62 2.64 -7.17
CA ALA A 27 6.90 1.44 -7.58
C ALA A 27 6.37 0.64 -6.37
N GLU A 28 7.20 0.50 -5.33
CA GLU A 28 6.81 -0.18 -4.09
C GLU A 28 5.69 0.58 -3.37
N ALA A 29 5.79 1.91 -3.27
CA ALA A 29 4.78 2.75 -2.65
C ALA A 29 3.46 2.72 -3.42
N ARG A 30 3.51 2.71 -4.76
CA ARG A 30 2.34 2.51 -5.59
C ARG A 30 1.69 1.16 -5.29
N LEU A 31 2.44 0.07 -5.29
CA LEU A 31 1.89 -1.26 -4.95
C LEU A 31 1.29 -1.30 -3.54
N ALA A 32 2.02 -0.80 -2.53
CA ALA A 32 1.58 -0.77 -1.15
C ALA A 32 0.30 0.04 -0.96
N HIS A 33 0.16 1.17 -1.66
CA HIS A 33 -1.06 1.97 -1.66
C HIS A 33 -2.28 1.17 -2.15
N HIS A 34 -2.16 0.40 -3.24
CA HIS A 34 -3.26 -0.47 -3.67
C HIS A 34 -3.48 -1.66 -2.72
N ILE A 35 -2.42 -2.21 -2.13
CA ILE A 35 -2.54 -3.30 -1.14
C ILE A 35 -3.33 -2.86 0.08
N SER A 36 -3.21 -1.59 0.51
CA SER A 36 -3.94 -1.07 1.67
C SER A 36 -5.46 -1.22 1.58
N THR A 37 -6.02 -1.42 0.38
CA THR A 37 -7.45 -1.69 0.19
C THR A 37 -7.85 -3.14 0.50
N GLY A 38 -6.91 -4.01 0.90
CA GLY A 38 -7.17 -5.43 1.20
C GLY A 38 -7.43 -6.31 -0.01
N ARG A 39 -7.26 -5.81 -1.25
CA ARG A 39 -7.51 -6.57 -2.47
C ARG A 39 -6.42 -7.62 -2.72
N LYS A 40 -6.76 -8.68 -3.47
CA LYS A 40 -5.80 -9.73 -3.86
C LYS A 40 -4.70 -9.14 -4.74
N LEU A 41 -3.47 -9.63 -4.58
CA LEU A 41 -2.31 -9.18 -5.34
C LEU A 41 -2.50 -9.34 -6.87
N GLU A 42 -3.22 -10.38 -7.30
CA GLU A 42 -3.55 -10.62 -8.71
C GLU A 42 -4.35 -9.46 -9.31
N ALA A 43 -5.46 -9.09 -8.68
CA ALA A 43 -6.30 -7.97 -9.12
C ALA A 43 -5.53 -6.64 -9.11
N ILE A 44 -4.65 -6.44 -8.12
CA ILE A 44 -3.80 -5.24 -8.06
C ILE A 44 -2.78 -5.23 -9.21
N ALA A 45 -2.20 -6.39 -9.55
CA ALA A 45 -1.26 -6.49 -10.67
C ALA A 45 -1.94 -6.16 -12.00
N GLU A 46 -3.16 -6.67 -12.20
CA GLU A 46 -3.99 -6.36 -13.37
C GLU A 46 -4.31 -4.86 -13.47
N GLU A 47 -4.76 -4.24 -12.37
CA GLU A 47 -5.04 -2.79 -12.33
C GLU A 47 -3.79 -1.94 -12.59
N LEU A 48 -2.65 -2.37 -12.10
CA LEU A 48 -1.38 -1.69 -12.32
C LEU A 48 -0.79 -1.93 -13.71
N GLY A 49 -1.36 -2.86 -14.49
CA GLY A 49 -0.85 -3.24 -15.80
C GLY A 49 0.52 -3.93 -15.74
N ILE A 50 0.82 -4.62 -14.64
CA ILE A 50 2.09 -5.34 -14.44
C ILE A 50 1.87 -6.84 -14.32
N ARG A 51 2.93 -7.62 -14.58
CA ARG A 51 2.87 -9.07 -14.37
C ARG A 51 2.76 -9.39 -12.88
N TYR A 52 2.05 -10.47 -12.57
CA TYR A 52 1.91 -10.96 -11.20
C TYR A 52 3.27 -11.21 -10.51
N GLU A 53 4.25 -11.76 -11.23
CA GLU A 53 5.62 -11.95 -10.70
C GLU A 53 6.31 -10.63 -10.35
N THR A 54 6.10 -9.58 -11.15
CA THR A 54 6.62 -8.24 -10.86
C THR A 54 5.96 -7.67 -9.60
N ALA A 55 4.64 -7.81 -9.47
CA ALA A 55 3.92 -7.42 -8.26
C ALA A 55 4.43 -8.19 -7.02
N ARG A 56 4.69 -9.50 -7.16
CA ARG A 56 5.25 -10.34 -6.09
C ARG A 56 6.66 -9.92 -5.68
N ASN A 57 7.51 -9.54 -6.63
CA ASN A 57 8.86 -9.06 -6.35
C ASN A 57 8.82 -7.73 -5.58
N HIS A 58 7.99 -6.79 -6.01
CA HIS A 58 7.75 -5.55 -5.28
C HIS A 58 7.18 -5.82 -3.89
N LEU A 59 6.21 -6.73 -3.76
CA LEU A 59 5.62 -7.08 -2.46
C LEU A 59 6.67 -7.64 -1.50
N LYS A 60 7.58 -8.49 -1.97
CA LYS A 60 8.68 -9.01 -1.15
C LYS A 60 9.60 -7.89 -0.64
N ALA A 61 9.91 -6.90 -1.48
CA ALA A 61 10.68 -5.74 -1.08
C ALA A 61 9.92 -4.87 -0.06
N VAL A 62 8.62 -4.67 -0.26
CA VAL A 62 7.76 -3.95 0.69
C VAL A 62 7.73 -4.65 2.04
N PHE A 63 7.55 -5.97 2.08
CA PHE A 63 7.61 -6.77 3.31
C PHE A 63 8.91 -6.56 4.08
N ALA A 64 10.05 -6.61 3.38
CA ALA A 64 11.35 -6.36 4.02
C ALA A 64 11.46 -4.92 4.58
N LYS A 65 10.97 -3.91 3.86
CA LYS A 65 11.07 -2.50 4.28
C LYS A 65 10.07 -2.11 5.37
N THR A 66 8.94 -2.79 5.43
CA THR A 66 7.88 -2.56 6.42
C THR A 66 7.95 -3.50 7.62
N GLN A 67 8.91 -4.44 7.61
CA GLN A 67 9.04 -5.48 8.64
C GLN A 67 7.76 -6.31 8.82
N THR A 68 7.12 -6.65 7.69
CA THR A 68 5.92 -7.50 7.66
C THR A 68 6.20 -8.78 6.90
N HIS A 69 5.42 -9.83 7.15
CA HIS A 69 5.62 -11.14 6.51
C HIS A 69 4.41 -11.65 5.73
N ARG A 70 3.23 -11.06 5.95
CA ARG A 70 1.98 -11.41 5.27
C ARG A 70 1.27 -10.16 4.77
N GLN A 71 0.49 -10.32 3.70
CA GLN A 71 -0.27 -9.22 3.13
C GLN A 71 -1.27 -8.63 4.13
N SER A 72 -1.92 -9.46 4.94
CA SER A 72 -2.85 -8.99 5.98
C SER A 72 -2.17 -8.15 7.07
N GLU A 73 -0.94 -8.51 7.46
CA GLU A 73 -0.14 -7.71 8.39
C GLU A 73 0.24 -6.36 7.78
N LEU A 74 0.66 -6.37 6.51
CA LEU A 74 0.94 -5.15 5.77
C LEU A 74 -0.32 -4.27 5.66
N VAL A 75 -1.48 -4.83 5.33
CA VAL A 75 -2.76 -4.09 5.28
C VAL A 75 -3.05 -3.43 6.62
N ALA A 76 -2.94 -4.17 7.73
CA ALA A 76 -3.17 -3.64 9.07
C ALA A 76 -2.21 -2.50 9.41
N LEU A 77 -0.91 -2.65 9.10
CA LEU A 77 0.09 -1.60 9.29
C LEU A 77 -0.23 -0.36 8.44
N LEU A 78 -0.59 -0.53 7.18
CA LEU A 78 -0.89 0.59 6.28
C LEU A 78 -2.17 1.33 6.68
N ALA A 79 -3.15 0.62 7.26
CA ALA A 79 -4.37 1.22 7.77
C ALA A 79 -4.12 2.17 8.95
N THR A 80 -3.07 1.96 9.77
CA THR A 80 -2.73 2.89 10.86
C THR A 80 -2.21 4.22 10.32
N LEU A 81 -1.52 4.21 9.18
CA LEU A 81 -1.03 5.41 8.50
C LEU A 81 -2.12 6.14 7.72
N ALA A 82 -3.19 5.43 7.34
CA ALA A 82 -4.32 6.03 6.63
C ALA A 82 -5.35 6.67 7.55
N ASN A 83 -5.48 6.14 8.78
CA ASN A 83 -6.44 6.60 9.79
C ASN A 83 -5.84 7.50 10.88
N GLY A 84 -4.52 7.74 10.87
CA GLY A 84 -3.83 8.48 11.92
C GLY A 84 -3.88 10.01 11.74
N PRO A 85 -4.00 10.80 12.83
CA PRO A 85 -3.68 12.22 12.80
C PRO A 85 -2.15 12.36 12.70
N LEU A 86 -1.64 13.19 11.79
CA LEU A 86 -0.30 13.75 11.91
C LEU A 86 -0.41 15.09 12.65
#